data_AF-A0AAU5JTH1-F1
#
_entry.id   AF-A0AAU5JTH1-F1
#
_cell.length_a   1.000
_cell.length_b   1.000
_cell.length_c   1.000
_cell.angle_alpha   90.00
_cell.angle_beta   90.00
_cell.angle_gamma   90.00
#
_symmetry.space_group_name_H-M   'P 1'
#
loop_
_entity.id
_entity.type
_entity.pdbx_description
1 polymer ?
#
loop_
_entity_poly.entity_id
_entity_poly.type
_entity_poly.pdbx_seq_one_letter_code
_entity_poly.pdbx_strand_id
1 'polypeptide(L)'
;MDLPIEPPHGVGPVRLGMTFDEAAAAVTPWGEPRLRPRARSGSLSASCAGVGVEVLLEEENTVTAVELWWPGEGKETPTRVLLDGQDVFRAPADAVLDHLAAQGRRVHDADGEDPFVAGLSLGFTRRTSQEVPRRPDGLPTCFTSVLVGGESYYDFRI
;
A
#
# COMPACT_ATOMS: atom_id res chain seq x y z
N MET A 1 -9.00 14.06 -1.23
CA MET A 1 -7.52 14.21 -1.24
C MET A 1 -6.97 13.06 -2.07
N ASP A 2 -5.85 13.26 -2.76
CA ASP A 2 -5.23 12.20 -3.53
C ASP A 2 -3.88 11.83 -2.90
N LEU A 3 -3.66 10.53 -2.72
CA LEU A 3 -2.39 9.94 -2.32
C LEU A 3 -1.84 9.21 -3.55
N PRO A 4 -0.96 9.85 -4.34
CA PRO A 4 -0.30 9.17 -5.43
C PRO A 4 0.64 8.09 -4.89
N ILE A 5 0.58 6.92 -5.49
CA ILE A 5 1.55 5.85 -5.35
C ILE A 5 2.56 6.03 -6.49
N GLU A 6 3.83 6.13 -6.15
CA GLU A 6 4.92 6.32 -7.11
C GLU A 6 5.95 5.20 -6.90
N PRO A 7 5.71 3.96 -7.33
CA PRO A 7 6.67 2.88 -7.14
C PRO A 7 7.92 3.10 -8.04
N PRO A 8 9.13 2.77 -7.57
CA PRO A 8 9.49 2.24 -6.25
C PRO A 8 9.85 3.37 -5.25
N HIS A 9 9.33 4.59 -5.40
CA HIS A 9 9.78 5.79 -4.67
C HIS A 9 8.98 6.11 -3.39
N GLY A 10 7.69 5.75 -3.31
CA GLY A 10 6.87 5.93 -2.10
C GLY A 10 5.42 6.32 -2.35
N VAL A 11 4.81 6.99 -1.38
CA VAL A 11 3.38 7.36 -1.38
C VAL A 11 3.18 8.78 -0.85
N GLY A 12 2.46 9.62 -1.58
CA GLY A 12 2.07 10.95 -1.11
C GLY A 12 3.30 11.79 -0.74
N PRO A 13 3.48 12.25 0.51
CA PRO A 13 4.69 12.92 0.98
C PRO A 13 5.79 11.98 1.50
N VAL A 14 5.51 10.69 1.72
CA VAL A 14 6.47 9.73 2.25
C VAL A 14 7.30 9.16 1.11
N ARG A 15 8.63 9.17 1.26
CA ARG A 15 9.57 8.60 0.28
C ARG A 15 10.41 7.51 0.93
N LEU A 16 10.77 6.50 0.15
CA LEU A 16 11.71 5.49 0.59
C LEU A 16 13.08 6.12 0.88
N GLY A 17 13.80 5.55 1.84
CA GLY A 17 15.08 6.09 2.33
C GLY A 17 14.96 7.26 3.31
N MET A 18 13.75 7.83 3.51
CA MET A 18 13.55 8.81 4.58
C MET A 18 13.93 8.22 5.92
N THR A 19 14.54 9.02 6.78
CA THR A 19 14.75 8.70 8.18
C THR A 19 13.42 8.68 8.94
N PHE A 20 13.44 8.17 10.16
CA PHE A 20 12.30 8.23 11.08
C PHE A 20 11.73 9.65 11.25
N ASP A 21 12.58 10.65 11.49
CA ASP A 21 12.14 12.02 11.75
C ASP A 21 11.53 12.67 10.51
N GLU A 22 12.10 12.40 9.32
CA GLU A 22 11.55 12.88 8.04
C GLU A 22 10.20 12.23 7.75
N ALA A 23 10.08 10.93 7.95
CA ALA A 23 8.83 10.20 7.75
C ALA A 23 7.75 10.68 8.73
N ALA A 24 8.09 10.89 10.00
CA ALA A 24 7.18 11.42 11.01
C ALA A 24 6.69 12.82 10.60
N ALA A 25 7.60 13.71 10.22
CA ALA A 25 7.25 15.05 9.76
C ALA A 25 6.34 15.03 8.51
N ALA A 26 6.58 14.10 7.57
CA ALA A 26 5.79 13.96 6.35
C ALA A 26 4.33 13.55 6.62
N VAL A 27 4.08 12.75 7.67
CA VAL A 27 2.74 12.26 8.00
C VAL A 27 2.01 13.08 9.07
N THR A 28 2.70 13.96 9.80
CA THR A 28 2.10 14.88 10.79
C THR A 28 0.88 15.67 10.27
N PRO A 29 0.83 16.13 9.00
CA PRO A 29 -0.37 16.78 8.46
C PRO A 29 -1.62 15.90 8.44
N TRP A 30 -1.48 14.58 8.55
CA TRP A 30 -2.60 13.63 8.66
C TRP A 30 -3.04 13.39 10.12
N GLY A 31 -2.32 13.94 11.09
CA GLY A 31 -2.51 13.74 12.52
C GLY A 31 -1.23 13.24 13.20
N GLU A 32 -1.28 13.13 14.53
CA GLU A 32 -0.14 12.66 15.33
C GLU A 32 0.21 11.21 14.98
N PRO A 33 1.40 10.93 14.40
CA PRO A 33 1.79 9.58 14.06
C PRO A 33 2.08 8.74 15.31
N ARG A 34 1.74 7.46 15.26
CA ARG A 34 2.01 6.51 16.34
C ARG A 34 3.23 5.68 15.99
N LEU A 35 4.27 5.78 16.82
CA LEU A 35 5.42 4.90 16.72
C LEU A 35 5.10 3.51 17.27
N ARG A 36 5.46 2.48 16.51
CA ARG A 36 5.43 1.08 16.94
C ARG A 36 6.86 0.53 16.90
N PRO A 37 7.59 0.55 18.03
CA PRO A 37 8.93 0.02 18.06
C PRO A 37 8.91 -1.51 17.97
N ARG A 38 9.88 -2.09 17.25
CA ARG A 38 10.26 -3.50 17.30
C ARG A 38 11.76 -3.60 17.62
N ALA A 39 12.22 -4.76 18.06
CA ALA A 39 13.57 -4.92 18.60
C ALA A 39 14.72 -4.55 17.63
N ARG A 40 14.47 -4.63 16.31
CA ARG A 40 15.45 -4.32 15.25
C ARG A 40 14.85 -3.54 14.06
N SER A 41 13.61 -3.10 14.19
CA SER A 41 12.86 -2.36 13.16
C SER A 41 11.79 -1.50 13.83
N GLY A 42 11.15 -0.63 13.08
CA GLY A 42 10.04 0.17 13.58
C GLY A 42 8.98 0.37 12.52
N SER A 43 7.83 0.88 12.94
CA SER A 43 6.87 1.45 12.02
C SER A 43 6.23 2.71 12.58
N LEU A 44 5.86 3.60 11.66
CA LEU A 44 5.03 4.76 11.95
C LEU A 44 3.63 4.50 11.39
N SER A 45 2.64 4.60 12.26
CA SER A 45 1.24 4.40 11.91
C SER A 45 0.52 5.75 11.88
N ALA A 46 -0.14 6.06 10.78
CA ALA A 46 -0.91 7.29 10.57
C ALA A 46 -2.26 6.98 9.90
N SER A 47 -3.14 7.97 9.82
CA SER A 47 -4.40 7.85 9.09
C SER A 47 -4.71 9.10 8.28
N CYS A 48 -4.81 8.94 6.96
CA CYS A 48 -5.15 10.02 6.05
C CYS A 48 -6.65 10.01 5.72
N ALA A 49 -7.44 10.76 6.49
CA ALA A 49 -8.89 10.84 6.37
C ALA A 49 -9.57 9.44 6.29
N GLY A 50 -9.12 8.51 7.15
CA GLY A 50 -9.64 7.15 7.24
C GLY A 50 -8.80 6.10 6.52
N VAL A 51 -8.02 6.44 5.50
CA VAL A 51 -7.05 5.51 4.91
C VAL A 51 -5.95 5.25 5.93
N GLY A 52 -5.73 3.98 6.31
CA GLY A 52 -4.63 3.62 7.19
C GLY A 52 -3.30 3.71 6.44
N VAL A 53 -2.26 4.23 7.09
CA VAL A 53 -0.92 4.30 6.52
C VAL A 53 0.06 3.72 7.53
N GLU A 54 0.82 2.71 7.11
CA GLU A 54 1.91 2.14 7.88
C GLU A 54 3.22 2.37 7.11
N VAL A 55 4.13 3.14 7.69
CA VAL A 55 5.46 3.37 7.14
C VAL A 55 6.42 2.41 7.84
N LEU A 56 7.04 1.52 7.07
CA LEU A 56 7.92 0.45 7.56
C LEU A 56 9.37 0.95 7.56
N LEU A 57 10.05 0.81 8.70
CA LEU A 57 11.46 1.16 8.88
C LEU A 57 12.25 -0.08 9.29
N GLU A 58 12.66 -0.87 8.30
CA GLU A 58 13.24 -2.19 8.51
C GLU A 58 14.77 -2.21 8.38
N GLU A 59 15.34 -1.22 7.69
CA GLU A 59 16.78 -1.10 7.44
C GLU A 59 17.30 0.22 8.00
N GLU A 60 18.23 0.15 8.96
CA GLU A 60 18.95 1.33 9.51
C GLU A 60 18.04 2.50 9.95
N ASN A 61 16.80 2.21 10.38
CA ASN A 61 15.77 3.21 10.71
C ASN A 61 15.42 4.15 9.54
N THR A 62 15.51 3.65 8.30
CA THR A 62 15.07 4.31 7.09
C THR A 62 13.82 3.62 6.53
N VAL A 63 12.99 4.38 5.82
CA VAL A 63 11.75 3.87 5.22
C VAL A 63 12.07 2.89 4.10
N THR A 64 11.70 1.63 4.29
CA THR A 64 11.88 0.55 3.30
C THR A 64 10.61 0.29 2.49
N ALA A 65 9.45 0.58 3.09
CA ALA A 65 8.16 0.40 2.47
C ALA A 65 7.06 1.26 3.11
N VAL A 66 5.98 1.47 2.37
CA VAL A 66 4.75 2.11 2.85
C VAL A 66 3.56 1.25 2.47
N GLU A 67 2.77 0.85 3.46
CA GLU A 67 1.53 0.12 3.26
C GLU A 67 0.32 1.01 3.54
N LEU A 68 -0.65 0.97 2.63
CA LEU A 68 -1.92 1.66 2.73
C LEU A 68 -3.03 0.65 2.94
N TRP A 69 -3.97 0.98 3.82
CA TRP A 69 -5.10 0.12 4.17
C TRP A 69 -6.41 0.83 3.89
N TRP A 70 -7.35 0.08 3.29
CA TRP A 70 -8.73 0.54 3.13
C TRP A 70 -9.34 0.92 4.50
N PRO A 71 -10.18 1.97 4.61
CA PRO A 71 -10.61 2.51 5.90
C PRO A 71 -11.32 1.54 6.85
N GLY A 72 -11.95 0.51 6.31
CA GLY A 72 -12.63 -0.50 7.10
C GLY A 72 -14.11 -0.65 6.74
N GLU A 73 -14.70 -1.78 7.13
CA GLU A 73 -16.11 -2.12 6.89
C GLU A 73 -17.07 -0.96 7.17
N GLY A 74 -17.96 -0.69 6.22
CA GLY A 74 -18.98 0.35 6.32
C GLY A 74 -18.45 1.79 6.36
N LYS A 75 -17.15 2.02 6.15
CA LYS A 75 -16.56 3.36 6.17
C LYS A 75 -16.29 3.87 4.76
N GLU A 76 -16.55 5.16 4.61
CA GLU A 76 -16.18 5.93 3.43
C GLU A 76 -15.03 6.87 3.75
N THR A 77 -14.26 7.22 2.74
CA THR A 77 -13.18 8.20 2.83
C THR A 77 -13.24 9.13 1.62
N PRO A 78 -12.94 10.44 1.75
CA PRO A 78 -12.74 11.32 0.61
C PRO A 78 -11.32 11.18 0.01
N THR A 79 -10.46 10.33 0.57
CA THR A 79 -9.10 10.08 0.08
C THR A 79 -9.12 9.04 -1.04
N ARG A 80 -8.39 9.30 -2.11
CA ARG A 80 -8.15 8.38 -3.23
C ARG A 80 -6.70 7.94 -3.22
N VAL A 81 -6.45 6.65 -3.37
CA VAL A 81 -5.10 6.08 -3.44
C VAL A 81 -4.83 5.73 -4.90
N LEU A 82 -3.99 6.52 -5.56
CA LEU A 82 -3.90 6.55 -7.00
C LEU A 82 -2.62 5.89 -7.51
N LEU A 83 -2.76 4.82 -8.29
CA LEU A 83 -1.69 4.23 -9.08
C LEU A 83 -1.94 4.56 -10.54
N ASP A 84 -1.05 5.32 -11.18
CA ASP A 84 -1.21 5.80 -12.56
C ASP A 84 -2.59 6.47 -12.82
N GLY A 85 -3.10 7.18 -11.82
CA GLY A 85 -4.40 7.86 -11.86
C GLY A 85 -5.61 6.97 -11.55
N GLN A 86 -5.43 5.66 -11.36
CA GLN A 86 -6.48 4.73 -10.99
C GLN A 86 -6.56 4.52 -9.48
N ASP A 87 -7.77 4.59 -8.92
CA ASP A 87 -7.99 4.39 -7.49
C ASP A 87 -7.96 2.91 -7.11
N VAL A 88 -6.90 2.49 -6.41
CA VAL A 88 -6.62 1.09 -6.08
C VAL A 88 -7.67 0.46 -5.17
N PHE A 89 -8.34 1.26 -4.32
CA PHE A 89 -9.34 0.74 -3.39
C PHE A 89 -10.77 0.79 -3.92
N ARG A 90 -11.00 1.47 -5.03
CA ARG A 90 -12.34 1.61 -5.64
C ARG A 90 -12.48 0.94 -6.99
N ALA A 91 -11.39 0.82 -7.75
CA ALA A 91 -11.37 0.05 -8.98
C ALA A 91 -11.41 -1.46 -8.65
N PRO A 92 -12.08 -2.28 -9.48
CA PRO A 92 -11.95 -3.73 -9.38
C PRO A 92 -10.48 -4.13 -9.43
N ALA A 93 -10.08 -5.06 -8.56
CA ALA A 93 -8.70 -5.53 -8.44
C ALA A 93 -8.16 -6.01 -9.79
N ASP A 94 -8.96 -6.79 -10.52
CA ASP A 94 -8.58 -7.31 -11.83
C ASP A 94 -8.32 -6.18 -12.85
N ALA A 95 -9.07 -5.08 -12.79
CA ALA A 95 -8.82 -3.91 -13.65
C ALA A 95 -7.53 -3.15 -13.30
N VAL A 96 -7.09 -3.17 -12.04
CA VAL A 96 -5.79 -2.63 -11.62
C VAL A 96 -4.66 -3.52 -12.12
N LEU A 97 -4.81 -4.84 -12.01
CA LEU A 97 -3.81 -5.79 -12.49
C LEU A 97 -3.69 -5.78 -14.01
N ASP A 98 -4.81 -5.74 -14.73
CA ASP A 98 -4.85 -5.64 -16.19
C ASP A 98 -4.19 -4.35 -16.68
N HIS A 99 -4.38 -3.24 -15.97
CA HIS A 99 -3.71 -1.98 -16.28
C HIS A 99 -2.18 -2.10 -16.20
N LEU A 100 -1.67 -2.70 -15.13
CA LEU A 100 -0.24 -2.95 -14.95
C LEU A 100 0.31 -3.91 -16.02
N ALA A 101 -0.41 -4.98 -16.31
CA ALA A 101 -0.04 -5.93 -17.36
C ALA A 101 0.01 -5.26 -18.74
N ALA A 102 -0.95 -4.37 -19.05
CA ALA A 102 -1.01 -3.62 -20.30
C ALA A 102 0.19 -2.66 -20.49
N GLN A 103 0.81 -2.21 -19.40
CA GLN A 103 2.06 -1.43 -19.42
C GLN A 103 3.32 -2.31 -19.56
N GLY A 104 3.16 -3.62 -19.79
CA GLY A 104 4.26 -4.57 -19.91
C GLY A 104 4.85 -5.01 -18.57
N ARG A 105 4.18 -4.74 -17.45
CA ARG A 105 4.63 -5.20 -16.12
C ARG A 105 4.29 -6.68 -15.94
N ARG A 106 5.20 -7.43 -15.34
CA ARG A 106 4.95 -8.82 -14.95
C ARG A 106 4.20 -8.85 -13.61
N VAL A 107 2.92 -9.18 -13.66
CA VAL A 107 2.10 -9.42 -12.47
C VAL A 107 2.26 -10.88 -12.04
N HIS A 108 2.57 -11.09 -10.77
CA HIS A 108 2.59 -12.39 -10.12
C HIS A 108 1.32 -12.52 -9.30
N ASP A 109 0.38 -13.36 -9.76
CA ASP A 109 -0.90 -13.60 -9.10
C ASP A 109 -1.24 -15.10 -9.15
N ALA A 110 -0.91 -15.83 -8.08
CA ALA A 110 -1.06 -17.28 -8.05
C ALA A 110 -2.48 -17.73 -7.66
N ASP A 111 -3.09 -17.04 -6.70
CA ASP A 111 -4.38 -17.40 -6.08
C ASP A 111 -5.37 -16.24 -6.01
N GLY A 112 -5.00 -15.07 -6.54
CA GLY A 112 -5.78 -13.85 -6.44
C GLY A 112 -5.56 -13.10 -5.13
N GLU A 113 -5.08 -13.72 -4.06
CA GLU A 113 -5.17 -13.13 -2.73
C GLU A 113 -4.14 -12.03 -2.50
N ASP A 114 -2.89 -12.28 -2.92
CA ASP A 114 -1.74 -11.41 -2.64
C ASP A 114 -0.89 -11.14 -3.90
N PRO A 115 -1.46 -10.52 -4.96
CA PRO A 115 -0.73 -10.27 -6.19
C PRO A 115 0.36 -9.21 -6.00
N PHE A 116 1.46 -9.33 -6.75
CA PHE A 116 2.58 -8.40 -6.68
C PHE A 116 3.31 -8.21 -8.01
N VAL A 117 4.11 -7.15 -8.10
CA VAL A 117 4.97 -6.79 -9.23
C VAL A 117 6.36 -6.50 -8.69
N ALA A 118 7.27 -7.49 -8.75
CA ALA A 118 8.59 -7.36 -8.13
C ALA A 118 9.43 -6.20 -8.68
N GLY A 119 9.47 -6.01 -10.01
CA GLY A 119 10.23 -4.91 -10.62
C GLY A 119 9.66 -3.49 -10.39
N LEU A 120 8.49 -3.38 -9.72
CA LEU A 120 7.95 -2.11 -9.20
C LEU A 120 7.90 -2.08 -7.67
N SER A 121 8.20 -3.22 -7.04
CA SER A 121 8.02 -3.45 -5.61
C SER A 121 6.65 -3.05 -5.08
N LEU A 122 5.63 -3.41 -5.86
CA LEU A 122 4.24 -3.14 -5.56
C LEU A 122 3.53 -4.44 -5.23
N GLY A 123 2.87 -4.52 -4.10
CA GLY A 123 2.03 -5.67 -3.74
C GLY A 123 0.68 -5.22 -3.24
N PHE A 124 -0.29 -6.10 -3.40
CA PHE A 124 -1.66 -5.85 -3.01
C PHE A 124 -2.15 -7.00 -2.15
N THR A 125 -3.21 -6.76 -1.38
CA THR A 125 -3.94 -7.85 -0.72
C THR A 125 -5.44 -7.72 -0.93
N ARG A 126 -6.08 -8.89 -1.07
CA ARG A 126 -7.51 -9.12 -0.94
C ARG A 126 -7.83 -9.95 0.30
N ARG A 127 -6.83 -10.24 1.17
CA ARG A 127 -7.07 -10.94 2.43
C ARG A 127 -7.65 -9.99 3.46
N THR A 128 -8.92 -10.23 3.81
CA THR A 128 -9.60 -9.46 4.83
C THR A 128 -10.67 -10.28 5.53
N SER A 129 -10.82 -10.06 6.83
CA SER A 129 -11.94 -10.56 7.64
C SER A 129 -13.14 -9.61 7.62
N GLN A 130 -13.07 -8.51 6.88
CA GLN A 130 -14.12 -7.48 6.83
C GLN A 130 -15.21 -7.86 5.83
N GLU A 131 -16.43 -7.41 6.08
CA GLU A 131 -17.53 -7.56 5.13
C GLU A 131 -17.37 -6.54 3.99
N VAL A 132 -16.93 -7.03 2.84
CA VAL A 132 -16.73 -6.26 1.60
C VAL A 132 -17.42 -6.96 0.44
N PRO A 133 -17.77 -6.24 -0.64
CA PRO A 133 -18.26 -6.89 -1.85
C PRO A 133 -17.26 -7.93 -2.37
N ARG A 134 -17.76 -9.14 -2.65
CA ARG A 134 -16.98 -10.28 -3.10
C ARG A 134 -17.48 -10.78 -4.46
N ARG A 135 -16.55 -11.32 -5.23
CA ARG A 135 -16.81 -12.09 -6.46
C ARG A 135 -17.43 -13.45 -6.11
N PRO A 136 -18.01 -14.18 -7.09
CA PRO A 136 -18.58 -15.51 -6.84
C PRO A 136 -17.60 -16.55 -6.28
N ASP A 137 -16.29 -16.36 -6.50
CA ASP A 137 -15.22 -17.21 -5.95
C ASP A 137 -14.85 -16.85 -4.50
N GLY A 138 -15.50 -15.85 -3.90
CA GLY A 138 -15.30 -15.44 -2.51
C GLY A 138 -14.23 -14.36 -2.31
N LEU A 139 -13.46 -14.00 -3.34
CA LEU A 139 -12.44 -12.96 -3.24
C LEU A 139 -13.08 -11.57 -3.27
N PRO A 140 -12.59 -10.61 -2.46
CA PRO A 140 -12.98 -9.21 -2.58
C PRO A 140 -12.87 -8.67 -4.01
N THR A 141 -13.84 -7.86 -4.40
CA THR A 141 -13.87 -7.23 -5.73
C THR A 141 -12.74 -6.21 -5.89
N CYS A 142 -12.40 -5.48 -4.83
CA CYS A 142 -11.32 -4.48 -4.80
C CYS A 142 -10.22 -4.92 -3.84
N PHE A 143 -9.04 -4.29 -3.96
CA PHE A 143 -7.98 -4.49 -2.98
C PHE A 143 -8.30 -3.85 -1.64
N THR A 144 -7.78 -4.44 -0.57
CA THR A 144 -7.95 -3.97 0.81
C THR A 144 -6.67 -3.40 1.43
N SER A 145 -5.52 -3.72 0.83
CA SER A 145 -4.26 -3.01 1.08
C SER A 145 -3.41 -2.96 -0.19
N VAL A 146 -2.49 -2.01 -0.21
CA VAL A 146 -1.41 -1.91 -1.19
C VAL A 146 -0.14 -1.47 -0.50
N LEU A 147 0.97 -2.14 -0.83
CA LEU A 147 2.30 -1.88 -0.28
C LEU A 147 3.24 -1.46 -1.41
N VAL A 148 3.98 -0.39 -1.16
CA VAL A 148 5.04 0.13 -2.04
C VAL A 148 6.37 0.00 -1.30
N GLY A 149 7.26 -0.85 -1.79
CA GLY A 149 8.60 -1.08 -1.23
C GLY A 149 9.72 -0.67 -2.17
N GLY A 150 10.98 -0.78 -1.70
CA GLY A 150 12.17 -0.53 -2.51
C GLY A 150 12.36 -1.60 -3.59
N GLU A 151 13.13 -1.34 -4.66
CA GLU A 151 13.20 -2.16 -5.89
C GLU A 151 13.35 -3.68 -5.72
N SER A 152 13.94 -4.15 -4.63
CA SER A 152 14.13 -5.58 -4.34
C SER A 152 13.14 -6.16 -3.31
N TYR A 153 12.14 -5.39 -2.87
CA TYR A 153 11.28 -5.73 -1.74
C TYR A 153 10.54 -7.06 -1.92
N TYR A 154 10.15 -7.42 -3.15
CA TYR A 154 9.48 -8.69 -3.44
C TYR A 154 10.36 -9.76 -4.10
N ASP A 155 11.67 -9.53 -4.24
CA ASP A 155 12.58 -10.47 -4.91
C ASP A 155 12.63 -11.83 -4.19
N PHE A 156 12.40 -11.85 -2.88
CA PHE A 156 12.35 -13.08 -2.08
C PHE A 156 11.18 -14.01 -2.43
N ARG A 157 10.20 -13.55 -3.23
CA ARG A 157 9.03 -14.33 -3.67
C ARG A 157 9.15 -14.92 -5.08
N ILE A 158 10.25 -14.65 -5.80
CA ILE A 158 10.49 -15.13 -7.18
C ILE A 158 11.35 -16.39 -7.19
#